data_AF-A0A7J8VFT7-F1
#
_entry.id   AF-A0A7J8VFT7-F1
#
_cell.length_a   1.000
_cell.length_b   1.000
_cell.length_c   1.000
_cell.angle_alpha   90.00
_cell.angle_beta   90.00
_cell.angle_gamma   90.00
#
_symmetry.space_group_name_H-M   'P 1'
#
loop_
_entity.id
_entity.type
_entity.pdbx_description
1 polymer ?
#
loop_
_entity_poly.entity_id
_entity_poly.type
_entity_poly.pdbx_seq_one_letter_code
_entity_poly.pdbx_strand_id
1 'polypeptide(L)'
;MGDQSALSNVWDKVKPFLAIVSLQFGYAGMYIISLVSLKQGMSNFILCTYRHVVATIVIAPFAFVLERKIRPKMTLPIFLRIVVLGFLEPVLDQNLYYLGMMKTTATYSSAFVNMLPAVTFILAMIF
;
A
#
# COMPACT_ATOMS: atom_id res chain seq x y z
N MET A 1 27.12 -21.85 20.79
CA MET A 1 25.79 -21.27 21.13
C MET A 1 25.67 -19.77 20.83
N GLY A 2 26.73 -18.96 20.72
CA GLY A 2 26.62 -17.52 20.39
C GLY A 2 26.46 -17.15 18.90
N ASP A 3 26.88 -18.02 17.99
CA ASP A 3 26.91 -17.71 16.54
C ASP A 3 25.53 -17.88 15.86
N GLN A 4 24.75 -18.89 16.29
CA GLN A 4 23.37 -19.10 15.81
C GLN A 4 22.42 -17.95 16.21
N SER A 5 22.60 -17.38 17.41
CA SER A 5 21.83 -16.20 17.86
C SER A 5 22.24 -14.91 17.15
N ALA A 6 23.51 -14.79 16.74
CA ALA A 6 23.97 -13.64 15.97
C ALA A 6 23.37 -13.66 14.56
N LEU A 7 23.37 -14.81 13.90
CA LEU A 7 22.77 -14.99 12.57
C LEU A 7 21.25 -14.79 12.56
N SER A 8 20.52 -15.27 13.59
CA SER A 8 19.08 -15.03 13.68
C SER A 8 18.77 -13.53 13.84
N ASN A 9 19.52 -12.83 14.69
CA ASN A 9 19.35 -11.39 14.92
C ASN A 9 19.70 -10.55 13.66
N VAL A 10 20.69 -10.98 12.87
CA VAL A 10 21.00 -10.36 11.59
C VAL A 10 19.88 -10.63 10.59
N TRP A 11 19.36 -11.86 10.51
CA TRP A 11 18.26 -12.21 9.61
C TRP A 11 16.97 -11.43 9.90
N ASP A 12 16.65 -11.23 11.18
CA ASP A 12 15.48 -10.44 11.59
C ASP A 12 15.64 -8.95 11.29
N LYS A 13 16.87 -8.42 11.28
CA LYS A 13 17.15 -7.04 10.81
C LYS A 13 17.12 -6.91 9.28
N VAL A 14 17.54 -7.94 8.55
CA VAL A 14 17.62 -7.93 7.08
C VAL A 14 16.27 -8.18 6.42
N LYS A 15 15.41 -9.02 7.02
CA LYS A 15 14.04 -9.31 6.53
C LYS A 15 13.23 -8.07 6.15
N PRO A 16 13.04 -7.05 7.02
CA PRO A 16 12.27 -5.86 6.68
C PRO A 16 12.93 -5.05 5.57
N PHE A 17 14.26 -5.00 5.52
CA PHE A 17 14.98 -4.31 4.44
C PHE A 17 14.76 -5.01 3.09
N LEU A 18 14.89 -6.33 3.05
CA LEU A 18 14.61 -7.14 1.86
C LEU A 18 13.15 -6.99 1.42
N ALA A 19 12.21 -6.92 2.36
CA ALA A 19 10.80 -6.69 2.08
C ALA A 19 10.54 -5.32 1.44
N ILE A 20 11.16 -4.26 1.96
CA ILE A 20 11.06 -2.90 1.38
C ILE A 20 11.66 -2.88 -0.03
N VAL A 21 12.86 -3.45 -0.22
CA VAL A 21 13.51 -3.49 -1.55
C VAL A 21 12.65 -4.25 -2.56
N SER A 22 12.09 -5.40 -2.16
CA SER A 22 11.20 -6.19 -3.02
C SER A 22 9.92 -5.42 -3.37
N LEU A 23 9.35 -4.69 -2.40
CA LEU A 23 8.18 -3.85 -2.61
C LEU A 23 8.47 -2.73 -3.62
N GLN A 24 9.61 -2.05 -3.49
CA GLN A 24 10.02 -0.97 -4.41
C GLN A 24 10.27 -1.49 -5.82
N PHE A 25 10.87 -2.68 -5.93
CA PHE A 25 11.04 -3.33 -7.23
C PHE A 25 9.68 -3.65 -7.88
N GLY A 26 8.71 -4.14 -7.09
CA GLY A 26 7.33 -4.34 -7.54
C GLY A 26 6.66 -3.05 -8.02
N TYR A 27 6.84 -1.93 -7.29
CA TYR A 27 6.35 -0.63 -7.71
C TYR A 27 6.98 -0.15 -9.01
N ALA A 28 8.29 -0.30 -9.17
CA ALA A 28 8.98 0.05 -10.41
C ALA A 28 8.41 -0.71 -11.63
N GLY A 29 8.18 -2.03 -11.49
CA GLY A 29 7.53 -2.83 -12.52
C GLY A 29 6.12 -2.34 -12.85
N MET A 30 5.33 -2.01 -11.82
CA MET A 30 3.98 -1.46 -11.98
C MET A 30 3.99 -0.12 -12.72
N TYR A 31 4.92 0.78 -12.41
CA TYR A 31 5.05 2.07 -13.11
C TYR A 31 5.37 1.89 -14.60
N ILE A 32 6.26 0.96 -14.95
CA ILE A 32 6.61 0.66 -16.34
C ILE A 32 5.40 0.12 -17.11
N ILE A 33 4.70 -0.88 -16.56
CA ILE A 33 3.49 -1.46 -17.18
C ILE A 33 2.41 -0.38 -17.36
N SER A 34 2.23 0.46 -16.34
CA SER A 34 1.27 1.57 -16.39
C SER A 34 1.64 2.56 -17.49
N LEU A 35 2.92 2.95 -17.59
CA LEU A 35 3.40 3.90 -18.58
C LEU A 35 3.26 3.37 -20.01
N VAL A 36 3.55 2.09 -20.25
CA VAL A 36 3.36 1.44 -21.57
C VAL A 36 1.87 1.39 -21.94
N SER A 37 1.02 0.98 -21.00
CA SER A 37 -0.43 0.85 -21.25
C SER A 37 -1.10 2.19 -21.54
N LEU A 38 -0.69 3.26 -20.85
CA LEU A 38 -1.18 4.62 -21.10
C LEU A 38 -0.71 5.17 -22.45
N LYS A 39 0.53 4.90 -22.84
CA LYS A 39 1.05 5.29 -24.16
C LYS A 39 0.35 4.57 -25.31
N GLN A 40 -0.23 3.39 -25.06
CA GLN A 40 -1.08 2.67 -26.01
C GLN A 40 -2.55 3.14 -26.02
N GLY A 41 -2.88 4.21 -25.29
CA GLY A 41 -4.20 4.84 -25.31
C GLY A 41 -5.21 4.24 -24.32
N MET A 42 -4.77 3.42 -23.35
CA MET A 42 -5.66 2.88 -22.33
C MET A 42 -6.07 3.96 -21.32
N SER A 43 -7.34 4.01 -20.94
CA SER A 43 -7.82 4.94 -19.92
C SER A 43 -7.23 4.61 -18.54
N ASN A 44 -6.69 5.62 -17.84
CA ASN A 44 -6.14 5.51 -16.48
C ASN A 44 -7.12 4.84 -15.49
N PHE A 45 -8.42 5.10 -15.66
CA PHE A 45 -9.45 4.54 -14.80
C PHE A 45 -9.55 3.01 -14.95
N ILE A 46 -9.49 2.52 -16.19
CA ILE A 46 -9.54 1.08 -16.51
C ILE A 46 -8.32 0.36 -15.94
N LEU A 47 -7.14 0.97 -16.02
CA LEU A 47 -5.91 0.43 -15.46
C LEU A 47 -6.01 0.28 -13.94
N CYS A 48 -6.53 1.29 -13.26
CA CYS A 48 -6.69 1.28 -11.81
C CYS A 48 -7.70 0.21 -11.36
N THR A 49 -8.86 0.12 -12.02
CA THR A 49 -9.86 -0.91 -11.73
C THR A 49 -9.30 -2.32 -11.95
N TYR A 50 -8.60 -2.55 -13.07
CA TYR A 50 -7.98 -3.86 -13.33
C TYR A 50 -6.97 -4.24 -12.26
N ARG A 51 -6.14 -3.29 -11.81
CA ARG A 51 -5.14 -3.55 -10.76
C ARG A 51 -5.79 -4.02 -9.46
N HIS A 52 -6.84 -3.33 -9.02
CA HIS A 52 -7.54 -3.68 -7.79
C HIS A 52 -8.28 -5.02 -7.92
N VAL A 53 -8.93 -5.28 -9.05
CA VAL A 53 -9.61 -6.56 -9.32
C VAL A 53 -8.62 -7.74 -9.34
N VAL A 54 -7.51 -7.60 -10.06
CA VAL A 54 -6.47 -8.64 -10.10
C VAL A 54 -5.85 -8.85 -8.73
N ALA A 55 -5.56 -7.78 -7.98
CA ALA A 55 -5.07 -7.89 -6.61
C ALA A 55 -6.06 -8.65 -5.72
N THR A 56 -7.36 -8.36 -5.80
CA THR A 56 -8.39 -9.10 -5.07
C THR A 56 -8.42 -10.58 -5.46
N ILE A 57 -8.39 -10.90 -6.76
CA ILE A 57 -8.43 -12.29 -7.24
C ILE A 57 -7.19 -13.07 -6.80
N VAL A 58 -6.01 -12.45 -6.86
CA VAL A 58 -4.74 -13.10 -6.48
C VAL A 58 -4.67 -13.27 -4.97
N ILE A 59 -5.04 -12.26 -4.18
CA ILE A 59 -4.95 -12.30 -2.71
C ILE A 59 -6.05 -13.15 -2.09
N ALA A 60 -7.26 -13.18 -2.66
CA ALA A 60 -8.41 -13.93 -2.14
C ALA A 60 -8.12 -15.40 -1.79
N PRO A 61 -7.48 -16.23 -2.65
CA PRO A 61 -7.15 -17.61 -2.30
C PRO A 61 -6.10 -17.70 -1.20
N PHE A 62 -5.08 -16.83 -1.17
CA PHE A 62 -4.10 -16.80 -0.08
C PHE A 62 -4.74 -16.40 1.25
N ALA A 63 -5.60 -15.39 1.25
CA ALA A 63 -6.38 -14.99 2.41
C ALA A 63 -7.32 -16.13 2.86
N PHE A 64 -7.90 -16.90 1.94
CA PHE A 64 -8.73 -18.05 2.26
C PHE A 64 -7.95 -19.21 2.88
N VAL A 65 -6.75 -19.49 2.40
CA VAL A 65 -5.93 -20.63 2.85
C VAL A 65 -5.12 -20.29 4.11
N LEU A 66 -4.41 -19.16 4.14
CA LEU A 66 -3.52 -18.80 5.25
C LEU A 66 -4.28 -18.27 6.48
N GLU A 67 -5.30 -17.43 6.27
CA GLU A 67 -5.95 -16.76 7.40
C GLU A 67 -7.11 -17.58 7.99
N ARG A 68 -7.45 -18.74 7.41
CA ARG A 68 -8.60 -19.58 7.81
C ARG A 68 -8.69 -19.85 9.32
N LYS A 69 -7.56 -19.96 10.00
CA LYS A 69 -7.48 -20.25 11.45
C LYS A 69 -7.40 -19.00 12.34
N ILE A 70 -7.08 -17.83 11.77
CA ILE A 70 -6.81 -16.58 12.51
C ILE A 70 -7.99 -15.60 12.35
N ARG A 71 -8.97 -15.89 11.49
CA ARG A 71 -10.10 -14.99 11.19
C ARG A 71 -10.86 -14.59 12.47
N PRO A 72 -10.88 -13.30 12.84
CA PRO A 72 -11.90 -12.82 13.77
C PRO A 72 -13.28 -12.98 13.12
N LYS A 73 -14.31 -13.30 13.92
CA LYS A 73 -15.68 -13.42 13.41
C LYS A 73 -16.06 -12.10 12.75
N MET A 74 -16.41 -12.14 11.45
CA MET A 74 -16.91 -10.97 10.73
C MET A 74 -18.24 -10.53 11.35
N THR A 75 -18.20 -9.48 12.16
CA THR A 75 -19.39 -8.80 12.66
C THR A 75 -19.66 -7.56 11.80
N LEU A 76 -20.92 -7.14 11.70
CA LEU A 76 -21.34 -5.96 10.93
C LEU A 76 -20.48 -4.69 11.25
N PRO A 77 -20.11 -4.40 12.51
CA PRO A 77 -19.25 -3.26 12.82
C PRO A 77 -17.84 -3.37 12.24
N ILE A 78 -17.24 -4.57 12.23
CA ILE A 78 -15.90 -4.80 11.66
C ILE A 78 -15.96 -4.63 10.14
N PHE A 79 -16.99 -5.17 9.50
CA PHE A 79 -17.20 -4.99 8.07
C PHE A 79 -17.33 -3.51 7.70
N LEU A 80 -18.15 -2.74 8.42
CA LEU A 80 -18.30 -1.30 8.18
C LEU A 80 -16.98 -0.55 8.38
N ARG A 81 -16.18 -0.89 9.39
CA ARG A 81 -14.84 -0.31 9.58
C ARG A 81 -13.91 -0.58 8.39
N ILE A 82 -13.90 -1.81 7.87
CA ILE A 82 -13.09 -2.17 6.69
C ILE A 82 -13.56 -1.40 5.46
N VAL A 83 -14.87 -1.27 5.24
CA VAL A 83 -15.42 -0.49 4.14
C VAL A 83 -15.03 0.99 4.26
N VAL A 84 -15.13 1.57 5.46
CA VAL A 84 -14.73 2.96 5.72
C VAL A 84 -13.23 3.16 5.48
N LEU A 85 -12.38 2.25 5.96
CA LEU A 85 -10.93 2.30 5.70
C LEU A 85 -10.61 2.15 4.21
N GLY A 86 -11.25 1.21 3.53
CA GLY A 86 -11.10 0.99 2.09
C GLY A 86 -11.64 2.15 1.23
N PHE A 87 -12.53 2.98 1.77
CA PHE A 87 -12.97 4.21 1.12
C PHE A 87 -12.03 5.38 1.43
N LEU A 88 -11.61 5.54 2.69
CA LEU A 88 -10.75 6.63 3.14
C LEU A 88 -9.33 6.54 2.58
N GLU A 89 -8.71 5.37 2.57
CA GLU A 89 -7.36 5.22 2.04
C GLU A 89 -7.39 5.32 0.50
N PRO A 90 -7.65 4.26 -0.28
CA PRO A 90 -7.33 4.30 -1.71
C PRO A 90 -8.19 5.28 -2.51
N VAL A 91 -9.47 5.47 -2.15
CA VAL A 91 -10.38 6.32 -2.95
C VAL A 91 -10.15 7.79 -2.63
N LEU A 92 -10.13 8.15 -1.34
CA LEU A 92 -9.96 9.54 -0.93
C LEU A 92 -8.52 10.03 -1.11
N ASP A 93 -7.53 9.23 -0.73
CA ASP A 93 -6.10 9.56 -0.87
C ASP A 93 -5.74 9.82 -2.33
N GLN A 94 -6.04 8.88 -3.24
CA GLN A 94 -5.70 9.06 -4.65
C GLN A 94 -6.45 10.24 -5.27
N ASN A 95 -7.75 10.41 -5.00
CA ASN A 95 -8.52 11.52 -5.58
C ASN A 95 -8.04 12.88 -5.08
N LEU A 96 -7.81 13.03 -3.77
CA LEU A 96 -7.29 14.28 -3.21
C LEU A 96 -5.85 14.55 -3.63
N TYR A 97 -5.03 13.51 -3.77
CA TYR A 97 -3.67 13.63 -4.28
C TYR A 97 -3.64 14.15 -5.73
N TYR A 98 -4.45 13.56 -6.63
CA TYR A 98 -4.56 14.05 -8.01
C TYR A 98 -5.14 15.47 -8.08
N LEU A 99 -6.15 15.78 -7.28
CA LEU A 99 -6.75 17.12 -7.24
C LEU A 99 -5.76 18.16 -6.70
N GLY A 100 -4.98 17.79 -5.67
CA GLY A 100 -3.88 18.58 -5.13
C GLY A 100 -2.78 18.82 -6.16
N MET A 101 -2.35 17.79 -6.89
CA MET A 101 -1.37 17.93 -7.97
C MET A 101 -1.86 18.81 -9.13
N MET A 102 -3.16 18.81 -9.45
CA MET A 102 -3.71 19.71 -10.47
C MET A 102 -3.77 21.17 -10.02
N LYS A 103 -3.83 21.41 -8.71
CA LYS A 103 -3.92 22.75 -8.11
C LYS A 103 -2.59 23.28 -7.58
N THR A 104 -1.56 22.44 -7.49
CA THR A 104 -0.25 22.77 -6.90
C THR A 104 0.89 22.33 -7.82
N THR A 105 2.10 22.83 -7.57
CA THR A 105 3.28 22.38 -8.31
C THR A 105 3.80 21.05 -7.76
N ALA A 106 4.53 20.30 -8.59
CA ALA A 106 5.15 19.03 -8.17
C ALA A 106 6.05 19.18 -6.92
N THR A 107 6.66 20.36 -6.73
CA THR A 107 7.44 20.69 -5.54
C THR A 107 6.58 20.77 -4.28
N TYR A 108 5.37 21.34 -4.37
CA TYR A 108 4.42 21.40 -3.27
C TYR A 108 3.91 20.00 -2.90
N SER A 109 3.55 19.17 -3.89
CA SER A 109 3.12 17.79 -3.62
C SER A 109 4.24 16.96 -2.97
N SER A 110 5.49 17.13 -3.41
CA SER A 110 6.65 16.47 -2.79
C SER A 110 6.87 16.91 -1.34
N ALA A 111 6.65 18.20 -1.02
CA ALA A 111 6.75 18.69 0.36
C ALA A 111 5.70 18.03 1.27
N PHE A 112 4.45 17.88 0.82
CA PHE A 112 3.41 17.19 1.58
C PHE A 112 3.74 15.71 1.84
N VAL A 113 4.27 14.99 0.84
CA VAL A 113 4.69 13.59 1.01
C VAL A 113 5.81 13.48 2.05
N ASN A 114 6.77 14.41 2.04
CA ASN A 114 7.85 14.43 3.03
C ASN A 114 7.37 14.82 4.44
N MET A 115 6.21 15.48 4.56
CA MET A 115 5.59 15.80 5.86
C MET A 115 4.77 14.63 6.44
N LEU A 116 4.42 13.60 5.64
CA LEU A 116 3.64 12.45 6.12
C LEU A 116 4.23 11.82 7.39
N PRO A 117 5.53 11.50 7.49
CA PRO A 117 6.10 10.90 8.69
C PRO A 117 5.97 11.80 9.93
N ALA A 118 6.14 13.11 9.76
CA ALA A 118 6.01 14.08 10.85
C ALA A 118 4.56 14.16 11.36
N VAL A 119 3.58 14.20 10.45
CA VAL A 119 2.16 14.20 10.81
C VAL A 119 1.77 12.89 11.48
N THR A 120 2.23 11.74 10.98
CA THR A 120 2.00 10.42 11.60
C THR A 120 2.56 10.38 13.03
N PHE A 121 3.75 10.94 13.26
CA PHE A 121 4.36 10.99 14.59
C PHE A 121 3.56 11.88 15.56
N ILE A 122 3.10 13.04 15.10
CA ILE A 122 2.24 13.94 15.90
C ILE A 122 0.95 13.21 16.29
N LEU A 123 0.28 12.56 15.33
CA LEU A 123 -0.94 11.80 15.61
C LEU A 123 -0.69 10.66 16.60
N ALA A 124 0.43 9.92 16.46
CA ALA A 124 0.80 8.84 17.37
C ALA A 124 1.16 9.32 18.81
N MET A 125 1.46 10.61 19.00
CA MET A 125 1.61 11.19 20.34
C MET A 125 0.28 11.62 20.95
N ILE A 126 -0.70 11.96 20.13
CA ILE A 126 -2.02 12.44 20.56
C ILE A 126 -2.97 11.29 20.90
N PHE A 127 -2.88 10.17 20.17
CA PHE A 127 -3.72 8.98 20.28
C PHE A 127 -2.94 7.79 20.84
#